data_AF-A0AAV9RAJ4-F1
#
_entry.id   AF-A0AAV9RAJ4-F1
#
_cell.length_a   1.000
_cell.length_b   1.000
_cell.length_c   1.000
_cell.angle_alpha   90.00
_cell.angle_beta   90.00
_cell.angle_gamma   90.00
#
_symmetry.space_group_name_H-M   'P 1'
#
loop_
_entity.id
_entity.type
_entity.pdbx_description
1 polymer ?
#
loop_
_entity_poly.entity_id
_entity_poly.type
_entity_poly.pdbx_seq_one_letter_code
_entity_poly.pdbx_strand_id
1 'polypeptide(L)'
;MKLPLPAPLLLLPSFLLVGTFFPLANGGHILAFPGEHSHWLNMRAIIEELVRRNHKVTILVPDASSTVNYNSSRDAAMFNFLVFKVPFSRSDMNDVMQDYIQFSMYHAHNSSLLRRFLVPLTILGKLSEMGMQQCDAMLKNQELMVTLRDAAFDVVLLDPMVVCGDLVADMLGVPLVLSLRFSVGSTLERHCGQASMPASFVPASPLPYTDRMTVGERLINMLTYMGTSVLSQLYWRRTLDLLYTEIKGSASSFCSSLGRADVWLIRTFWDIETPRPIPPNFFYVGGLHCRPANQLPEDMEAFLQSSGDAGVVVVTFGSLVTSLTADRADVIASALGRIPQKVRGSAHSVPVTVSSHQIRAVM
;
A
#
# COMPACT_ATOMS: atom_id res chain seq x y z
N MET A 1 54.86 8.72 -57.07
CA MET A 1 54.15 7.64 -56.33
C MET A 1 53.64 8.28 -55.03
N LYS A 2 52.32 8.49 -54.92
CA LYS A 2 51.69 9.17 -53.77
C LYS A 2 51.58 8.16 -52.61
N LEU A 3 52.13 8.48 -51.44
CA LEU A 3 51.82 7.77 -50.20
C LEU A 3 50.52 8.33 -49.58
N PRO A 4 49.63 7.49 -49.01
CA PRO A 4 48.44 7.96 -48.30
C PRO A 4 48.79 8.28 -46.84
N LEU A 5 48.20 9.37 -46.31
CA LEU A 5 48.19 9.64 -44.87
C LEU A 5 47.26 8.64 -44.14
N PRO A 6 47.59 8.19 -42.91
CA PRO A 6 46.66 7.43 -42.10
C PRO A 6 45.67 8.38 -41.41
N ALA A 7 44.38 8.11 -41.54
CA ALA A 7 43.34 8.70 -40.70
C ALA A 7 43.09 7.80 -39.49
N PRO A 8 43.52 8.20 -38.27
CA PRO A 8 42.79 7.78 -37.08
C PRO A 8 42.75 8.88 -36.00
N LEU A 9 42.56 10.16 -36.36
CA LEU A 9 42.51 11.27 -35.38
C LEU A 9 41.17 12.02 -35.32
N LEU A 10 40.21 11.69 -36.18
CA LEU A 10 38.90 12.35 -36.22
C LEU A 10 37.80 11.65 -35.40
N LEU A 11 38.06 10.48 -34.81
CA LEU A 11 37.06 9.76 -33.99
C LEU A 11 37.08 10.15 -32.50
N LEU A 12 38.20 10.65 -31.99
CA LEU A 12 38.34 11.07 -30.59
C LEU A 12 37.49 12.31 -30.22
N PRO A 13 37.36 13.36 -31.06
CA PRO A 13 36.52 14.52 -30.75
C PRO A 13 35.03 14.17 -30.72
N SER A 14 34.60 13.19 -31.54
CA SER A 14 33.21 12.75 -31.63
C SER A 14 32.75 12.00 -30.37
N PHE A 15 33.61 11.18 -29.76
CA PHE A 15 33.30 10.50 -28.48
C PHE A 15 33.23 11.48 -27.30
N LEU A 16 34.09 12.51 -27.28
CA LEU A 16 34.07 13.56 -26.26
C LEU A 16 32.81 14.44 -26.35
N LEU A 17 32.32 14.75 -27.56
CA LEU A 17 31.06 15.47 -27.71
C LEU A 17 29.86 14.64 -27.21
N VAL A 18 29.80 13.34 -27.52
CA VAL A 18 28.68 12.48 -27.07
C VAL A 18 28.61 12.37 -25.54
N GLY A 19 29.76 12.34 -24.84
CA GLY A 19 29.81 12.36 -23.38
C GLY A 19 29.37 13.68 -22.72
N THR A 20 29.39 14.78 -23.45
CA THR A 20 28.92 16.09 -22.96
C THR A 20 27.42 16.34 -23.18
N PHE A 21 26.79 15.66 -24.15
CA PHE A 21 25.36 15.82 -24.46
C PHE A 21 24.46 14.79 -23.77
N PHE A 22 25.04 13.70 -23.25
CA PHE A 22 24.34 12.75 -22.39
C PHE A 22 25.03 12.75 -21.03
N PRO A 23 24.66 13.63 -20.08
CA PRO A 23 25.01 13.37 -18.70
C PRO A 23 24.59 11.93 -18.40
N LEU A 24 25.48 11.14 -17.81
CA LEU A 24 25.07 9.89 -17.17
C LEU A 24 23.87 10.25 -16.32
N ALA A 25 22.68 9.76 -16.69
CA ALA A 25 21.45 10.08 -15.99
C ALA A 25 21.60 9.49 -14.59
N ASN A 26 22.03 10.32 -13.65
CA ASN A 26 22.17 9.94 -12.27
C ASN A 26 20.75 9.77 -11.76
N GLY A 27 20.37 8.54 -11.39
CA GLY A 27 19.04 8.31 -10.85
C GLY A 27 18.90 9.03 -9.51
N GLY A 28 17.76 9.66 -9.29
CA GLY A 28 17.46 10.32 -8.02
C GLY A 28 17.51 9.36 -6.81
N HIS A 29 17.68 9.94 -5.63
CA HIS A 29 17.72 9.26 -4.34
C HIS A 29 16.38 9.44 -3.60
N ILE A 30 15.63 8.36 -3.46
CA ILE A 30 14.26 8.35 -2.93
C ILE A 30 14.25 7.83 -1.50
N LEU A 31 13.54 8.53 -0.61
CA LEU A 31 13.17 8.06 0.72
C LEU A 31 11.76 7.47 0.68
N ALA A 32 11.61 6.19 1.00
CA ALA A 32 10.34 5.47 0.92
C ALA A 32 9.78 5.10 2.30
N PHE A 33 8.47 5.33 2.48
CA PHE A 33 7.67 4.95 3.65
C PHE A 33 6.58 3.97 3.21
N PRO A 34 6.83 2.65 3.24
CA PRO A 34 6.03 1.68 2.50
C PRO A 34 4.72 1.22 3.16
N GLY A 35 4.54 1.45 4.46
CA GLY A 35 3.50 0.78 5.25
C GLY A 35 3.73 -0.74 5.36
N GLU A 36 2.72 -1.46 5.85
CA GLU A 36 2.82 -2.90 6.13
C GLU A 36 1.93 -3.76 5.22
N HIS A 37 2.26 -5.03 5.14
CA HIS A 37 1.50 -6.08 4.47
C HIS A 37 1.25 -5.77 2.98
N SER A 38 -0.01 -5.60 2.58
CA SER A 38 -0.37 -5.25 1.21
C SER A 38 0.16 -3.87 0.80
N HIS A 39 0.34 -2.93 1.73
CA HIS A 39 0.92 -1.62 1.44
C HIS A 39 2.39 -1.76 1.05
N TRP A 40 3.15 -2.57 1.78
CA TRP A 40 4.52 -2.93 1.40
C TRP A 40 4.57 -3.57 0.01
N LEU A 41 3.72 -4.56 -0.28
CA LEU A 41 3.71 -5.20 -1.61
C LEU A 41 3.47 -4.18 -2.73
N ASN A 42 2.48 -3.29 -2.57
CA ASN A 42 2.19 -2.20 -3.50
C ASN A 42 3.38 -1.25 -3.67
N MET A 43 3.98 -0.81 -2.57
CA MET A 43 5.13 0.09 -2.63
C MET A 43 6.34 -0.60 -3.26
N ARG A 44 6.56 -1.88 -2.93
CA ARG A 44 7.64 -2.71 -3.45
C ARG A 44 7.66 -2.74 -4.97
N ALA A 45 6.50 -2.89 -5.62
CA ALA A 45 6.40 -2.86 -7.08
C ALA A 45 6.89 -1.52 -7.68
N ILE A 46 6.59 -0.40 -7.02
CA ILE A 46 7.05 0.94 -7.46
C ILE A 46 8.56 1.08 -7.25
N ILE A 47 9.07 0.75 -6.05
CA ILE A 47 10.49 0.92 -5.75
C ILE A 47 11.40 -0.03 -6.52
N GLU A 48 10.96 -1.26 -6.83
CA GLU A 48 11.73 -2.19 -7.67
C GLU A 48 11.90 -1.61 -9.08
N GLU A 49 10.86 -0.98 -9.64
CA GLU A 49 10.94 -0.32 -10.94
C GLU A 49 11.81 0.95 -10.89
N LEU A 50 11.79 1.71 -9.78
CA LEU A 50 12.71 2.84 -9.58
C LEU A 50 14.17 2.37 -9.56
N VAL A 51 14.48 1.32 -8.79
CA VAL A 51 15.83 0.73 -8.76
C VAL A 51 16.25 0.22 -10.13
N ARG A 52 15.34 -0.44 -10.87
CA ARG A 52 15.59 -0.89 -12.26
C ARG A 52 15.91 0.27 -13.20
N ARG A 53 15.38 1.47 -12.92
CA ARG A 53 15.67 2.72 -13.63
C ARG A 53 16.86 3.49 -13.05
N ASN A 54 17.72 2.80 -12.29
CA ASN A 54 18.96 3.32 -11.73
C ASN A 54 18.79 4.37 -10.63
N HIS A 55 17.61 4.45 -10.01
CA HIS A 55 17.38 5.27 -8.82
C HIS A 55 17.88 4.57 -7.55
N LYS A 56 18.40 5.35 -6.60
CA LYS A 56 18.76 4.84 -5.28
C LYS A 56 17.54 4.95 -4.36
N VAL A 57 17.15 3.86 -3.70
CA VAL A 57 16.03 3.87 -2.76
C VAL A 57 16.53 3.57 -1.35
N THR A 58 16.14 4.40 -0.39
CA THR A 58 16.27 4.13 1.05
C THR A 58 14.88 3.96 1.65
N ILE A 59 14.65 2.87 2.35
CA ILE A 59 13.40 2.56 3.04
C ILE A 59 13.58 2.91 4.51
N LEU A 60 12.73 3.81 5.02
CA LEU A 60 12.66 4.10 6.45
C LEU A 60 11.59 3.21 7.09
N VAL A 61 11.98 2.43 8.09
CA VAL A 61 11.16 1.35 8.63
C VAL A 61 11.33 1.25 10.15
N PRO A 62 10.26 1.02 10.94
CA PRO A 62 10.38 0.75 12.37
C PRO A 62 10.98 -0.64 12.61
N ASP A 63 11.72 -0.81 13.71
CA ASP A 63 12.28 -2.11 14.11
C ASP A 63 11.20 -3.18 14.35
N ALA A 64 10.00 -2.75 14.75
CA ALA A 64 8.80 -3.56 14.88
C ALA A 64 8.11 -3.97 13.56
N SER A 65 8.63 -3.57 12.39
CA SER A 65 8.01 -3.91 11.09
C SER A 65 7.77 -5.41 10.95
N SER A 66 6.56 -5.76 10.52
CA SER A 66 6.09 -7.14 10.40
C SER A 66 6.34 -7.73 9.01
N THR A 67 6.41 -6.88 7.98
CA THR A 67 6.44 -7.32 6.58
C THR A 67 7.75 -6.97 5.88
N VAL A 68 8.36 -5.85 6.23
CA VAL A 68 9.60 -5.41 5.61
C VAL A 68 10.77 -6.13 6.28
N ASN A 69 11.30 -7.15 5.61
CA ASN A 69 12.45 -7.89 6.10
C ASN A 69 13.77 -7.17 5.76
N TYR A 70 14.11 -6.17 6.56
CA TYR A 70 15.35 -5.39 6.42
C TYR A 70 16.63 -6.22 6.68
N ASN A 71 16.53 -7.45 7.21
CA ASN A 71 17.65 -8.37 7.38
C ASN A 71 17.85 -9.34 6.21
N SER A 72 16.97 -9.29 5.19
CA SER A 72 17.06 -10.13 4.01
C SER A 72 18.25 -9.71 3.14
N SER A 73 19.24 -10.59 2.95
CA SER A 73 20.39 -10.31 2.07
C SER A 73 19.96 -9.97 0.64
N ARG A 74 18.85 -10.55 0.17
CA ARG A 74 18.27 -10.24 -1.15
C ARG A 74 17.76 -8.81 -1.21
N ASP A 75 17.01 -8.38 -0.21
CA ASP A 75 16.41 -7.03 -0.22
C ASP A 75 17.48 -5.97 0.10
N ALA A 76 18.44 -6.26 0.97
CA ALA A 76 19.60 -5.40 1.25
C ALA A 76 20.53 -5.20 0.05
N ALA A 77 20.51 -6.09 -0.94
CA ALA A 77 21.23 -5.92 -2.20
C ALA A 77 20.52 -4.93 -3.16
N MET A 78 19.22 -4.68 -2.97
CA MET A 78 18.42 -3.81 -3.84
C MET A 78 18.10 -2.46 -3.20
N PHE A 79 17.94 -2.41 -1.88
CA PHE A 79 17.49 -1.24 -1.15
C PHE A 79 18.42 -0.94 0.03
N ASN A 80 18.52 0.34 0.39
CA ASN A 80 19.09 0.75 1.67
C ASN A 80 17.98 0.76 2.72
N PHE A 81 18.29 0.38 3.96
CA PHE A 81 17.35 0.42 5.06
C PHE A 81 17.85 1.35 6.16
N LEU A 82 16.97 2.22 6.64
CA LEU A 82 17.15 2.96 7.88
C LEU A 82 16.10 2.44 8.87
N VAL A 83 16.58 1.90 9.98
CA VAL A 83 15.72 1.28 11.00
C VAL A 83 15.69 2.17 12.23
N PHE A 84 14.50 2.54 12.70
CA PHE A 84 14.31 3.33 13.91
C PHE A 84 13.52 2.56 14.96
N LYS A 85 13.81 2.82 16.24
CA LYS A 85 13.18 2.09 17.36
C LYS A 85 11.83 2.68 17.71
N VAL A 86 10.85 1.83 17.95
CA VAL A 86 9.51 2.21 18.43
C VAL A 86 9.20 1.59 19.81
N PRO A 87 8.25 2.13 20.59
CA PRO A 87 7.95 1.64 21.94
C PRO A 87 7.04 0.39 21.97
N PHE A 88 6.81 -0.25 20.83
CA PHE A 88 5.99 -1.44 20.70
C PHE A 88 6.74 -2.51 19.90
N SER A 89 6.34 -3.76 20.06
CA SER A 89 6.97 -4.90 19.39
C SER A 89 6.27 -5.25 18.07
N ARG A 90 6.94 -6.08 17.25
CA ARG A 90 6.31 -6.71 16.09
C ARG A 90 5.07 -7.53 16.46
N SER A 91 5.07 -8.16 17.64
CA SER A 91 3.91 -8.95 18.10
C SER A 91 2.70 -8.04 18.30
N ASP A 92 2.88 -6.91 18.97
CA ASP A 92 1.78 -5.98 19.26
C ASP A 92 1.09 -5.52 17.96
N MET A 93 1.88 -5.20 16.92
CA MET A 93 1.34 -4.81 15.62
C MET A 93 0.57 -5.96 14.94
N ASN A 94 1.11 -7.17 14.99
CA ASN A 94 0.46 -8.36 14.44
C ASN A 94 -0.83 -8.69 15.19
N ASP A 95 -0.84 -8.56 16.52
CA ASP A 95 -1.99 -8.86 17.38
C ASP A 95 -3.16 -7.92 17.06
N VAL A 96 -2.90 -6.62 16.84
CA VAL A 96 -3.94 -5.67 16.40
C VAL A 96 -4.53 -6.05 15.05
N MET A 97 -3.72 -6.50 14.09
CA MET A 97 -4.22 -6.98 12.80
C MET A 97 -4.98 -8.30 12.92
N GLN A 98 -4.54 -9.21 13.78
CA GLN A 98 -5.25 -10.46 14.04
C GLN A 98 -6.58 -10.22 14.75
N ASP A 99 -6.65 -9.30 15.71
CA ASP A 99 -7.92 -8.88 16.35
C ASP A 99 -8.93 -8.41 15.29
N TYR A 100 -8.47 -7.60 14.33
CA TYR A 100 -9.31 -7.13 13.22
C TYR A 100 -9.81 -8.27 12.34
N ILE A 101 -8.92 -9.17 11.92
CA ILE A 101 -9.25 -10.31 11.05
C ILE A 101 -10.22 -11.25 11.76
N GLN A 102 -9.95 -11.58 13.02
CA GLN A 102 -10.81 -12.43 13.84
C GLN A 102 -12.19 -11.83 14.04
N PHE A 103 -12.27 -10.52 14.29
CA PHE A 103 -13.56 -9.85 14.40
C PHE A 103 -14.31 -9.88 13.06
N SER A 104 -13.66 -9.49 11.96
CA SER A 104 -14.22 -9.44 10.63
C SER A 104 -14.77 -10.81 10.18
N MET A 105 -13.97 -11.86 10.29
CA MET A 105 -14.31 -13.19 9.80
C MET A 105 -15.35 -13.92 10.66
N TYR A 106 -15.19 -13.89 11.99
CA TYR A 106 -15.94 -14.78 12.87
C TYR A 106 -17.02 -14.09 13.69
N HIS A 107 -16.85 -12.80 14.02
CA HIS A 107 -17.71 -12.13 14.99
C HIS A 107 -18.63 -11.07 14.40
N ALA A 108 -18.25 -10.44 13.29
CA ALA A 108 -18.96 -9.29 12.73
C ALA A 108 -20.41 -9.65 12.37
N HIS A 109 -20.61 -10.75 11.63
CA HIS A 109 -21.94 -11.17 11.16
C HIS A 109 -22.92 -11.56 12.29
N ASN A 110 -22.43 -11.99 13.46
CA ASN A 110 -23.28 -12.34 14.61
C ASN A 110 -23.36 -11.24 15.67
N SER A 111 -22.64 -10.12 15.48
CA SER A 111 -22.60 -9.02 16.43
C SER A 111 -23.76 -8.03 16.23
N SER A 112 -24.14 -7.35 17.31
CA SER A 112 -25.09 -6.22 17.26
C SER A 112 -24.56 -5.09 16.39
N LEU A 113 -25.45 -4.25 15.85
CA LEU A 113 -25.07 -3.09 15.04
C LEU A 113 -24.09 -2.16 15.77
N LEU A 114 -24.31 -1.94 17.07
CA LEU A 114 -23.41 -1.14 17.91
C LEU A 114 -22.01 -1.75 17.95
N ARG A 115 -21.89 -3.06 18.16
CA ARG A 115 -20.59 -3.73 18.22
C ARG A 115 -19.88 -3.75 16.86
N ARG A 116 -20.63 -3.92 15.76
CA ARG A 116 -20.11 -3.79 14.39
C ARG A 116 -19.55 -2.40 14.10
N PHE A 117 -20.07 -1.37 14.76
CA PHE A 117 -19.56 0.00 14.64
C PHE A 117 -18.38 0.28 15.58
N LEU A 118 -18.48 -0.10 16.86
CA LEU A 118 -17.47 0.24 17.88
C LEU A 118 -16.15 -0.51 17.71
N VAL A 119 -16.17 -1.81 17.40
CA VAL A 119 -14.92 -2.60 17.35
C VAL A 119 -13.95 -2.10 16.28
N PRO A 120 -14.37 -1.83 15.02
CA PRO A 120 -13.48 -1.22 14.03
C PRO A 120 -12.91 0.13 14.47
N LEU A 121 -13.70 0.97 15.17
CA LEU A 121 -13.21 2.24 15.71
C LEU A 121 -12.14 2.03 16.78
N THR A 122 -12.31 1.04 17.66
CA THR A 122 -11.29 0.68 18.66
C THR A 122 -9.99 0.21 18.00
N ILE A 123 -10.08 -0.63 16.97
CA ILE A 123 -8.90 -1.09 16.20
C ILE A 123 -8.21 0.09 15.50
N LEU A 124 -8.97 0.96 14.83
CA LEU A 124 -8.41 2.16 14.21
C LEU A 124 -7.76 3.07 15.25
N GLY A 125 -8.31 3.17 16.46
CA GLY A 125 -7.72 3.88 17.59
C GLY A 125 -6.35 3.32 17.98
N LYS A 126 -6.23 2.00 18.15
CA LYS A 126 -4.94 1.33 18.45
C LYS A 126 -3.90 1.56 17.35
N LEU A 127 -4.29 1.40 16.08
CA LEU A 127 -3.41 1.66 14.93
C LEU A 127 -2.98 3.13 14.86
N SER A 128 -3.89 4.05 15.18
CA SER A 128 -3.60 5.49 15.24
C SER A 128 -2.62 5.82 16.36
N GLU A 129 -2.77 5.19 17.53
CA GLU A 129 -1.83 5.35 18.65
C GLU A 129 -0.42 4.87 18.28
N MET A 130 -0.31 3.69 17.68
CA MET A 130 0.98 3.18 17.17
C MET A 130 1.58 4.11 16.10
N GLY A 131 0.75 4.66 15.20
CA GLY A 131 1.18 5.65 14.21
C GLY A 131 1.71 6.94 14.84
N MET A 132 1.08 7.43 15.91
CA MET A 132 1.59 8.57 16.68
C MET A 132 2.92 8.27 17.36
N GLN A 133 3.06 7.08 17.95
CA GLN A 133 4.32 6.63 18.56
C GLN A 133 5.45 6.50 17.52
N GLN A 134 5.14 6.03 16.31
CA GLN A 134 6.09 6.03 15.17
C GLN A 134 6.50 7.45 14.80
N CYS A 135 5.54 8.37 14.70
CA CYS A 135 5.81 9.77 14.38
C CYS A 135 6.75 10.42 15.41
N ASP A 136 6.47 10.26 16.71
CA ASP A 136 7.33 10.73 17.79
C ASP A 136 8.73 10.12 17.70
N ALA A 137 8.83 8.80 17.52
CA ALA A 137 10.10 8.09 17.41
C ALA A 137 10.95 8.53 16.21
N MET A 138 10.33 8.95 15.11
CA MET A 138 11.03 9.49 13.94
C MET A 138 11.47 10.94 14.16
N LEU A 139 10.52 11.84 14.48
CA LEU A 139 10.74 13.28 14.44
C LEU A 139 11.47 13.81 15.68
N LYS A 140 11.33 13.16 16.84
CA LYS A 140 12.07 13.54 18.07
C LYS A 140 13.46 12.91 18.14
N ASN A 141 13.79 11.98 17.24
CA ASN A 141 15.12 11.40 17.13
C ASN A 141 16.04 12.32 16.32
N GLN A 142 16.84 13.12 17.02
CA GLN A 142 17.75 14.09 16.41
C GLN A 142 18.81 13.45 15.50
N GLU A 143 19.37 12.31 15.90
CA GLU A 143 20.39 11.58 15.12
C GLU A 143 19.80 11.08 13.79
N LEU A 144 18.58 10.52 13.84
CA LEU A 144 17.88 10.09 12.64
C LEU A 144 17.57 11.29 11.73
N MET A 145 17.04 12.38 12.27
CA MET A 145 16.72 13.56 11.46
C MET A 145 17.96 14.21 10.83
N VAL A 146 19.11 14.21 11.51
CA VAL A 146 20.39 14.62 10.91
C VAL A 146 20.79 13.66 9.78
N THR A 147 20.74 12.36 10.02
CA THR A 147 21.03 11.33 9.00
C THR A 147 20.15 11.49 7.76
N LEU A 148 18.86 11.79 7.93
CA LEU A 148 17.93 11.99 6.82
C LEU A 148 18.23 13.27 6.02
N ARG A 149 18.67 14.35 6.67
CA ARG A 149 19.09 15.59 6.00
C ARG A 149 20.39 15.39 5.22
N ASP A 150 21.39 14.78 5.85
CA ASP A 150 22.72 14.58 5.26
C ASP A 150 22.69 13.61 4.07
N ALA A 151 21.70 12.72 4.03
CA ALA A 151 21.48 11.81 2.91
C ALA A 151 21.05 12.50 1.61
N ALA A 152 20.60 13.77 1.66
CA ALA A 152 20.25 14.59 0.50
C ALA A 152 19.29 13.90 -0.49
N PHE A 153 18.13 13.45 0.01
CA PHE A 153 17.09 12.84 -0.81
C PHE A 153 16.49 13.84 -1.81
N ASP A 154 16.08 13.35 -2.98
CA ASP A 154 15.43 14.15 -4.02
C ASP A 154 13.90 14.15 -3.90
N VAL A 155 13.31 13.11 -3.29
CA VAL A 155 11.86 12.94 -3.16
C VAL A 155 11.51 11.95 -2.05
N VAL A 156 10.37 12.19 -1.38
CA VAL A 156 9.73 11.24 -0.47
C VAL A 156 8.59 10.52 -1.18
N LEU A 157 8.62 9.19 -1.15
CA LEU A 157 7.54 8.32 -1.59
C LEU A 157 6.82 7.72 -0.37
N LEU A 158 5.59 8.14 -0.13
CA LEU A 158 4.85 7.85 1.08
C LEU A 158 3.59 7.04 0.81
N ASP A 159 3.39 5.94 1.54
CA ASP A 159 2.05 5.43 1.78
C ASP A 159 1.42 6.15 2.99
N PRO A 160 0.31 6.90 2.83
CA PRO A 160 -0.28 7.69 3.91
C PRO A 160 -0.81 6.88 5.12
N MET A 161 -0.75 5.55 5.09
CA MET A 161 -0.96 4.74 6.30
C MET A 161 0.20 4.83 7.28
N VAL A 162 1.38 5.30 6.84
CA VAL A 162 2.49 5.68 7.72
C VAL A 162 2.32 7.14 8.10
N VAL A 163 2.12 7.41 9.38
CA VAL A 163 1.89 8.76 9.90
C VAL A 163 3.20 9.56 9.90
N CYS A 164 3.13 10.84 9.55
CA CYS A 164 4.24 11.81 9.57
C CYS A 164 5.34 11.68 8.51
N GLY A 165 5.23 10.77 7.55
CA GLY A 165 6.14 10.78 6.40
C GLY A 165 6.04 12.08 5.58
N ASP A 166 4.85 12.69 5.54
CA ASP A 166 4.60 13.98 4.89
C ASP A 166 5.27 15.14 5.63
N LEU A 167 5.28 15.09 6.97
CA LEU A 167 6.00 16.06 7.79
C LEU A 167 7.52 15.89 7.67
N VAL A 168 8.02 14.65 7.57
CA VAL A 168 9.43 14.41 7.26
C VAL A 168 9.79 15.04 5.90
N ALA A 169 8.97 14.86 4.87
CA ALA A 169 9.19 15.51 3.57
C ALA A 169 9.24 17.04 3.69
N ASP A 170 8.33 17.65 4.47
CA ASP A 170 8.34 19.10 4.76
C ASP A 170 9.65 19.54 5.41
N MET A 171 10.11 18.80 6.43
CA MET A 171 11.32 19.14 7.18
C MET A 171 12.60 18.96 6.37
N LEU A 172 12.60 18.04 5.41
CA LEU A 172 13.70 17.86 4.45
C LEU A 172 13.63 18.86 3.29
N GLY A 173 12.48 19.50 3.07
CA GLY A 173 12.27 20.45 1.98
C GLY A 173 12.22 19.79 0.59
N VAL A 174 11.75 18.54 0.52
CA VAL A 174 11.75 17.73 -0.72
C VAL A 174 10.32 17.46 -1.21
N PRO A 175 10.14 17.26 -2.53
CA PRO A 175 8.86 16.84 -3.09
C PRO A 175 8.26 15.60 -2.42
N LEU A 176 6.93 15.55 -2.37
CA LEU A 176 6.16 14.48 -1.75
C LEU A 176 5.28 13.77 -2.78
N VAL A 177 5.52 12.48 -2.96
CA VAL A 177 4.72 11.58 -3.78
C VAL A 177 3.95 10.63 -2.88
N LEU A 178 2.63 10.63 -2.98
CA LEU A 178 1.78 9.71 -2.23
C LEU A 178 1.42 8.49 -3.08
N SER A 179 1.38 7.32 -2.47
CA SER A 179 0.75 6.12 -3.02
C SER A 179 -0.39 5.73 -2.09
N LEU A 180 -1.64 5.75 -2.58
CA LEU A 180 -2.83 5.46 -1.78
C LEU A 180 -3.87 4.71 -2.60
N ARG A 181 -4.58 3.73 -2.02
CA ARG A 181 -5.74 3.10 -2.68
C ARG A 181 -7.02 3.90 -2.45
N PHE A 182 -7.33 4.13 -1.17
CA PHE A 182 -8.36 5.05 -0.71
C PHE A 182 -8.11 5.37 0.77
N SER A 183 -8.72 6.44 1.29
CA SER A 183 -8.95 6.59 2.73
C SER A 183 -10.44 6.42 3.08
N VAL A 184 -10.75 6.16 4.35
CA VAL A 184 -12.15 5.92 4.78
C VAL A 184 -12.99 7.18 4.53
N GLY A 185 -14.09 7.01 3.81
CA GLY A 185 -14.92 8.10 3.27
C GLY A 185 -14.16 9.07 2.38
N SER A 186 -13.06 8.60 1.77
CA SER A 186 -12.14 9.36 0.92
C SER A 186 -11.70 10.68 1.55
N THR A 187 -11.47 10.66 2.87
CA THR A 187 -11.27 11.86 3.68
C THR A 187 -9.93 12.54 3.34
N LEU A 188 -8.83 11.81 3.17
CA LEU A 188 -7.54 12.38 2.78
C LEU A 188 -7.62 13.01 1.38
N GLU A 189 -8.21 12.31 0.43
CA GLU A 189 -8.34 12.74 -0.96
C GLU A 189 -9.21 14.00 -1.06
N ARG A 190 -10.35 14.05 -0.36
CA ARG A 190 -11.26 15.21 -0.40
C ARG A 190 -10.74 16.40 0.39
N HIS A 191 -10.28 16.20 1.62
CA HIS A 191 -9.97 17.29 2.54
C HIS A 191 -8.53 17.80 2.39
N CYS A 192 -7.56 16.91 2.19
CA CYS A 192 -6.17 17.32 2.01
C CYS A 192 -5.83 17.45 0.51
N GLY A 193 -6.19 16.46 -0.30
CA GLY A 193 -5.91 16.42 -1.74
C GLY A 193 -6.89 17.20 -2.63
N GLN A 194 -7.93 17.83 -2.05
CA GLN A 194 -8.92 18.65 -2.75
C GLN A 194 -9.66 17.93 -3.91
N ALA A 195 -9.73 16.60 -3.88
CA ALA A 195 -10.43 15.82 -4.90
C ALA A 195 -11.95 15.97 -4.75
N SER A 196 -12.65 16.27 -5.85
CA SER A 196 -14.11 16.37 -5.86
C SER A 196 -14.75 14.99 -5.81
N MET A 197 -15.55 14.73 -4.76
CA MET A 197 -16.31 13.48 -4.63
C MET A 197 -17.74 13.77 -4.18
N PRO A 198 -18.65 14.08 -5.11
CA PRO A 198 -20.04 14.41 -4.79
C PRO A 198 -20.79 13.21 -4.20
N ALA A 199 -21.32 13.36 -2.99
CA ALA A 199 -22.03 12.29 -2.27
C ALA A 199 -23.31 11.80 -2.96
N SER A 200 -23.83 12.53 -3.96
CA SER A 200 -25.04 12.15 -4.69
C SER A 200 -24.84 10.98 -5.65
N PHE A 201 -23.61 10.76 -6.15
CA PHE A 201 -23.31 9.69 -7.11
C PHE A 201 -21.93 9.05 -6.94
N VAL A 202 -21.02 9.60 -6.12
CA VAL A 202 -19.74 8.95 -5.81
C VAL A 202 -19.85 8.23 -4.47
N PRO A 203 -19.76 6.88 -4.43
CA PRO A 203 -19.74 6.11 -3.19
C PRO A 203 -18.57 6.50 -2.27
N ALA A 204 -18.84 6.64 -0.98
CA ALA A 204 -17.84 6.80 0.05
C ALA A 204 -17.12 5.47 0.26
N SER A 205 -15.80 5.46 0.14
CA SER A 205 -15.02 4.23 0.36
C SER A 205 -15.12 3.77 1.82
N PRO A 206 -15.30 2.47 2.12
CA PRO A 206 -15.38 1.32 1.20
C PRO A 206 -16.82 0.79 1.01
N LEU A 207 -17.85 1.65 1.00
CA LEU A 207 -19.22 1.20 0.80
C LEU A 207 -19.36 0.41 -0.51
N PRO A 208 -20.15 -0.68 -0.54
CA PRO A 208 -20.28 -1.55 -1.70
C PRO A 208 -21.26 -0.99 -2.74
N TYR A 209 -21.38 0.33 -2.84
CA TYR A 209 -22.28 1.00 -3.76
C TYR A 209 -21.59 1.31 -5.09
N THR A 210 -22.39 1.58 -6.11
CA THR A 210 -21.94 2.06 -7.42
C THR A 210 -22.39 3.49 -7.64
N ASP A 211 -22.12 4.05 -8.81
CA ASP A 211 -22.68 5.34 -9.23
C ASP A 211 -24.22 5.34 -9.36
N ARG A 212 -24.81 4.14 -9.35
CA ARG A 212 -26.26 3.90 -9.31
C ARG A 212 -26.69 3.53 -7.89
N MET A 213 -27.05 4.55 -7.11
CA MET A 213 -27.62 4.41 -5.76
C MET A 213 -29.12 4.75 -5.74
N THR A 214 -29.88 3.97 -4.98
CA THR A 214 -31.23 4.31 -4.54
C THR A 214 -31.22 5.52 -3.59
N VAL A 215 -32.40 6.08 -3.30
CA VAL A 215 -32.52 7.21 -2.34
C VAL A 215 -31.97 6.84 -0.96
N GLY A 216 -32.23 5.62 -0.49
CA GLY A 216 -31.73 5.12 0.81
C GLY A 216 -30.21 4.95 0.82
N GLU A 217 -29.65 4.35 -0.23
CA GLU A 217 -28.20 4.19 -0.37
C GLU A 217 -27.49 5.55 -0.45
N ARG A 218 -28.07 6.53 -1.17
CA ARG A 218 -27.56 7.92 -1.20
C ARG A 218 -27.58 8.59 0.17
N LEU A 219 -28.64 8.38 0.96
CA LEU A 219 -28.72 8.90 2.33
C LEU A 219 -27.61 8.29 3.20
N ILE A 220 -27.42 6.96 3.16
CA ILE A 220 -26.34 6.29 3.88
C ILE A 220 -24.98 6.82 3.42
N ASN A 221 -24.78 6.95 2.12
CA ASN A 221 -23.55 7.46 1.53
C ASN A 221 -23.19 8.86 2.04
N MET A 222 -24.17 9.77 2.04
CA MET A 222 -24.03 11.13 2.52
C MET A 222 -23.71 11.18 4.02
N LEU A 223 -24.42 10.37 4.83
CA LEU A 223 -24.15 10.25 6.27
C LEU A 223 -22.75 9.68 6.53
N THR A 224 -22.28 8.72 5.73
CA THR A 224 -20.91 8.20 5.81
C THR A 224 -19.90 9.29 5.53
N TYR A 225 -20.04 10.07 4.44
CA TYR A 225 -19.15 11.19 4.16
C TYR A 225 -19.11 12.22 5.29
N MET A 226 -20.27 12.58 5.85
CA MET A 226 -20.34 13.53 6.96
C MET A 226 -19.66 12.97 8.21
N GLY A 227 -20.00 11.73 8.60
CA GLY A 227 -19.44 11.08 9.77
C GLY A 227 -17.92 10.94 9.69
N THR A 228 -17.39 10.44 8.58
CA THR A 228 -15.93 10.28 8.42
C THR A 228 -15.21 11.62 8.37
N SER A 229 -15.81 12.65 7.77
CA SER A 229 -15.24 14.01 7.74
C SER A 229 -15.15 14.60 9.14
N VAL A 230 -16.23 14.53 9.93
CA VAL A 230 -16.26 15.06 11.30
C VAL A 230 -15.27 14.30 12.18
N LEU A 231 -15.30 12.96 12.16
CA LEU A 231 -14.40 12.14 12.97
C LEU A 231 -12.93 12.40 12.64
N SER A 232 -12.58 12.44 11.35
CA SER A 232 -11.19 12.64 10.93
C SER A 232 -10.70 14.05 11.23
N GLN A 233 -11.50 15.10 10.96
CA GLN A 233 -11.10 16.47 11.28
C GLN A 233 -10.94 16.69 12.78
N LEU A 234 -11.83 16.12 13.60
CA LEU A 234 -11.70 16.19 15.05
C LEU A 234 -10.44 15.47 15.52
N TYR A 235 -10.17 14.27 14.99
CA TYR A 235 -8.95 13.54 15.29
C TYR A 235 -7.71 14.37 14.92
N TRP A 236 -7.56 14.79 13.66
CA TRP A 236 -6.40 15.56 13.20
C TRP A 236 -6.16 16.81 14.04
N ARG A 237 -7.19 17.61 14.30
CA ARG A 237 -7.06 18.83 15.11
C ARG A 237 -6.67 18.57 16.56
N ARG A 238 -7.09 17.43 17.13
CA ARG A 238 -6.84 17.07 18.53
C ARG A 238 -5.56 16.26 18.73
N THR A 239 -4.95 15.75 17.65
CA THR A 239 -3.75 14.92 17.71
C THR A 239 -2.66 15.44 16.78
N LEU A 240 -2.78 15.18 15.48
CA LEU A 240 -1.72 15.46 14.49
C LEU A 240 -1.39 16.95 14.38
N ASP A 241 -2.37 17.84 14.32
CA ASP A 241 -2.13 19.29 14.20
C ASP A 241 -1.36 19.83 15.43
N LEU A 242 -1.65 19.30 16.62
CA LEU A 242 -0.91 19.66 17.84
C LEU A 242 0.53 19.16 17.77
N LEU A 243 0.74 17.90 17.38
CA LEU A 243 2.08 17.35 17.23
C LEU A 243 2.88 18.08 16.14
N TYR A 244 2.26 18.41 15.01
CA TYR A 244 2.93 19.10 13.90
C TYR A 244 3.33 20.51 14.33
N THR A 245 2.46 21.19 15.08
CA THR A 245 2.74 22.50 15.64
C THR A 245 3.86 22.45 16.67
N GLU A 246 3.88 21.42 17.54
CA GLU A 246 4.97 21.19 18.50
C GLU A 246 6.31 20.99 17.78
N ILE A 247 6.36 20.07 16.81
CA ILE A 247 7.59 19.73 16.08
C ILE A 247 8.10 20.90 15.23
N LYS A 248 7.21 21.66 14.59
CA LYS A 248 7.60 22.81 13.75
C LYS A 248 7.78 24.13 14.52
N GLY A 249 7.35 24.20 15.77
CA GLY A 249 7.33 25.45 16.56
C GLY A 249 6.42 26.55 16.00
N SER A 250 5.54 26.22 15.06
CA SER A 250 4.62 27.17 14.40
C SER A 250 3.33 26.46 13.99
N ALA A 251 2.22 27.20 13.97
CA ALA A 251 0.90 26.66 13.67
C ALA A 251 0.92 25.87 12.35
N SER A 252 0.71 24.56 12.45
CA SER A 252 0.81 23.62 11.34
C SER A 252 -0.35 22.63 11.40
N SER A 253 -0.85 22.23 10.24
CA SER A 253 -1.91 21.23 10.14
C SER A 253 -1.48 20.02 9.31
N PHE A 254 -1.98 18.86 9.68
CA PHE A 254 -1.76 17.60 8.97
C PHE A 254 -2.19 17.70 7.50
N CYS A 255 -3.42 18.17 7.24
CA CYS A 255 -3.88 18.28 5.86
C CYS A 255 -3.11 19.32 5.05
N SER A 256 -2.61 20.40 5.65
CA SER A 256 -1.76 21.36 4.94
C SER A 256 -0.41 20.75 4.57
N SER A 257 0.13 19.84 5.38
CA SER A 257 1.36 19.11 5.07
C SER A 257 1.12 18.08 3.96
N LEU A 258 0.18 17.15 4.17
CA LEU A 258 -0.15 16.10 3.20
C LEU A 258 -0.70 16.65 1.87
N GLY A 259 -1.50 17.72 1.93
CA GLY A 259 -2.12 18.34 0.76
C GLY A 259 -1.14 19.04 -0.19
N ARG A 260 0.11 19.29 0.24
CA ARG A 260 1.19 19.79 -0.64
C ARG A 260 1.84 18.70 -1.49
N ALA A 261 1.38 17.44 -1.39
CA ALA A 261 1.89 16.38 -2.22
C ALA A 261 1.84 16.74 -3.72
N ASP A 262 3.01 16.67 -4.35
CA ASP A 262 3.22 16.97 -5.76
C ASP A 262 2.51 15.95 -6.66
N VAL A 263 2.37 14.71 -6.18
CA VAL A 263 1.78 13.60 -6.93
C VAL A 263 0.98 12.69 -6.00
N TRP A 264 -0.23 12.33 -6.41
CA TRP A 264 -1.07 11.32 -5.78
C TRP A 264 -1.21 10.12 -6.72
N LEU A 265 -0.46 9.06 -6.45
CA LEU A 265 -0.57 7.78 -7.14
C LEU A 265 -1.73 6.99 -6.52
N ILE A 266 -2.88 7.03 -7.19
CA ILE A 266 -4.09 6.32 -6.75
C ILE A 266 -4.05 4.89 -7.29
N ARG A 267 -3.99 3.89 -6.38
CA ARG A 267 -3.80 2.46 -6.70
C ARG A 267 -5.07 1.77 -7.24
N THR A 268 -5.72 2.39 -8.19
CA THR A 268 -6.92 1.93 -8.90
C THR A 268 -6.85 2.42 -10.33
N PHE A 269 -7.84 2.08 -11.15
CA PHE A 269 -7.91 2.50 -12.54
C PHE A 269 -9.23 3.22 -12.85
N TRP A 270 -9.20 4.09 -13.86
CA TRP A 270 -10.28 5.01 -14.18
C TRP A 270 -11.57 4.31 -14.65
N ASP A 271 -11.46 3.08 -15.15
CA ASP A 271 -12.56 2.24 -15.65
C ASP A 271 -13.30 1.49 -14.52
N ILE A 272 -12.67 1.35 -13.35
CA ILE A 272 -13.26 0.75 -12.14
C ILE A 272 -13.86 1.83 -11.23
N GLU A 273 -13.30 3.03 -11.23
CA GLU A 273 -13.74 4.14 -10.38
C GLU A 273 -14.97 4.86 -10.94
N THR A 274 -15.81 5.40 -10.06
CA THR A 274 -16.90 6.29 -10.47
C THR A 274 -16.35 7.53 -11.18
N PRO A 275 -16.82 7.86 -12.40
CA PRO A 275 -16.38 9.03 -13.14
C PRO A 275 -16.61 10.33 -12.36
N ARG A 276 -15.55 11.10 -12.13
CA ARG A 276 -15.59 12.38 -11.43
C ARG A 276 -14.42 13.28 -11.83
N PRO A 277 -14.50 14.61 -11.63
CA PRO A 277 -13.35 15.48 -11.78
C PRO A 277 -12.25 15.11 -10.78
N ILE A 278 -11.01 15.04 -11.27
CA ILE A 278 -9.84 14.64 -10.49
C ILE A 278 -8.79 15.76 -10.61
N PRO A 279 -8.09 16.12 -9.53
CA PRO A 279 -7.01 17.10 -9.60
C PRO A 279 -5.89 16.64 -10.57
N PRO A 280 -5.21 17.56 -11.25
CA PRO A 280 -4.22 17.21 -12.28
C PRO A 280 -3.00 16.45 -11.75
N ASN A 281 -2.73 16.51 -10.44
CA ASN A 281 -1.66 15.78 -9.77
C ASN A 281 -2.07 14.39 -9.27
N PHE A 282 -3.29 13.92 -9.56
CA PHE A 282 -3.75 12.58 -9.23
C PHE A 282 -3.63 11.67 -10.44
N PHE A 283 -2.86 10.59 -10.29
CA PHE A 283 -2.59 9.62 -11.35
C PHE A 283 -3.06 8.23 -10.94
N TYR A 284 -3.87 7.62 -11.79
CA TYR A 284 -4.28 6.24 -11.62
C TYR A 284 -3.15 5.28 -11.99
N VAL A 285 -2.76 4.44 -11.02
CA VAL A 285 -1.69 3.46 -11.18
C VAL A 285 -2.15 2.05 -10.79
N GLY A 286 -3.43 1.74 -10.98
CA GLY A 286 -3.95 0.38 -10.81
C GLY A 286 -3.15 -0.65 -11.61
N GLY A 287 -3.07 -1.89 -11.11
CA GLY A 287 -2.36 -2.97 -11.80
C GLY A 287 -0.85 -2.98 -11.60
N LEU A 288 -0.30 -2.34 -10.56
CA LEU A 288 1.14 -2.36 -10.23
C LEU A 288 1.75 -3.76 -10.16
N HIS A 289 0.93 -4.77 -9.82
CA HIS A 289 1.35 -6.17 -9.69
C HIS A 289 1.17 -7.01 -10.95
N CYS A 290 0.53 -6.44 -11.98
CA CYS A 290 0.29 -7.15 -13.23
C CYS A 290 1.62 -7.35 -13.96
N ARG A 291 1.94 -8.61 -14.27
CA ARG A 291 3.15 -9.02 -15.00
C ARG A 291 2.73 -9.87 -16.19
N PRO A 292 3.54 -9.94 -17.26
CA PRO A 292 3.34 -10.94 -18.30
C PRO A 292 3.19 -12.33 -17.68
N ALA A 293 2.25 -13.11 -18.21
CA ALA A 293 2.03 -14.48 -17.74
C ALA A 293 3.29 -15.32 -18.01
N ASN A 294 3.80 -15.98 -16.96
CA ASN A 294 4.84 -16.99 -17.10
C ASN A 294 4.20 -18.34 -17.46
N GLN A 295 5.01 -19.25 -18.01
CA GLN A 295 4.58 -20.65 -18.14
C GLN A 295 4.24 -21.21 -16.76
N LEU A 296 3.15 -21.97 -16.69
CA LEU A 296 2.76 -22.64 -15.46
C LEU A 296 3.74 -23.77 -15.16
N PRO A 297 4.08 -24.00 -13.87
CA PRO A 297 4.75 -25.23 -13.46
C PRO A 297 4.02 -26.46 -13.99
N GLU A 298 4.76 -27.52 -14.34
CA GLU A 298 4.20 -28.72 -14.96
C GLU A 298 3.04 -29.34 -14.15
N ASP A 299 3.12 -29.31 -12.83
CA ASP A 299 2.06 -29.82 -11.94
C ASP A 299 0.78 -28.96 -12.00
N MET A 300 0.93 -27.64 -12.12
CA MET A 300 -0.19 -26.71 -12.27
C MET A 300 -0.82 -26.83 -13.64
N GLU A 301 0.00 -26.90 -14.70
CA GLU A 301 -0.49 -27.11 -16.07
C GLU A 301 -1.26 -28.43 -16.17
N ALA A 302 -0.69 -29.54 -15.67
CA ALA A 302 -1.36 -30.84 -15.64
C ALA A 302 -2.67 -30.78 -14.85
N PHE A 303 -2.70 -30.07 -13.71
CA PHE A 303 -3.92 -29.87 -12.94
C PHE A 303 -5.00 -29.13 -13.75
N LEU A 304 -4.65 -28.01 -14.39
CA LEU A 304 -5.58 -27.24 -15.22
C LEU A 304 -6.08 -28.05 -16.42
N GLN A 305 -5.18 -28.69 -17.18
CA GLN A 305 -5.56 -29.51 -18.34
C GLN A 305 -6.47 -30.67 -17.96
N SER A 306 -6.28 -31.22 -16.75
CA SER A 306 -7.12 -32.31 -16.25
C SER A 306 -8.53 -31.89 -15.81
N SER A 307 -8.88 -30.61 -15.83
CA SER A 307 -10.22 -30.14 -15.41
C SER A 307 -11.28 -30.29 -16.50
N GLY A 308 -10.87 -30.45 -17.76
CA GLY A 308 -11.77 -30.44 -18.91
C GLY A 308 -12.64 -29.17 -18.96
N ASP A 309 -13.84 -29.30 -19.55
CA ASP A 309 -14.77 -28.17 -19.78
C ASP A 309 -15.34 -27.56 -18.50
N ALA A 310 -15.31 -28.29 -17.37
CA ALA A 310 -15.82 -27.78 -16.10
C ALA A 310 -15.00 -26.61 -15.57
N GLY A 311 -13.70 -26.58 -15.87
CA GLY A 311 -12.77 -25.55 -15.43
C GLY A 311 -12.28 -25.70 -13.99
N VAL A 312 -11.65 -24.64 -13.48
CA VAL A 312 -10.94 -24.64 -12.20
C VAL A 312 -11.37 -23.48 -11.31
N VAL A 313 -11.43 -23.72 -9.99
CA VAL A 313 -11.53 -22.70 -8.95
C VAL A 313 -10.24 -22.68 -8.14
N VAL A 314 -9.62 -21.50 -8.07
CA VAL A 314 -8.47 -21.23 -7.19
C VAL A 314 -8.98 -20.53 -5.93
N VAL A 315 -8.63 -21.06 -4.76
CA VAL A 315 -9.04 -20.50 -3.47
C VAL A 315 -7.81 -20.00 -2.70
N THR A 316 -7.87 -18.74 -2.28
CA THR A 316 -6.87 -18.10 -1.43
C THR A 316 -7.55 -17.09 -0.50
N PHE A 317 -7.09 -17.02 0.75
CA PHE A 317 -7.54 -16.03 1.74
C PHE A 317 -6.49 -14.93 1.99
N GLY A 318 -5.39 -14.96 1.22
CA GLY A 318 -4.23 -14.11 1.45
C GLY A 318 -3.40 -14.53 2.66
N SER A 319 -2.25 -13.88 2.83
CA SER A 319 -1.27 -14.23 3.88
C SER A 319 -1.67 -13.83 5.29
N LEU A 320 -2.68 -12.95 5.42
CA LEU A 320 -3.13 -12.45 6.72
C LEU A 320 -4.05 -13.44 7.44
N VAL A 321 -4.76 -14.26 6.68
CA VAL A 321 -5.57 -15.36 7.20
C VAL A 321 -4.67 -16.57 7.35
N THR A 322 -4.03 -16.70 8.52
CA THR A 322 -3.09 -17.78 8.81
C THR A 322 -3.79 -19.12 9.08
N SER A 323 -5.01 -19.08 9.63
CA SER A 323 -5.81 -20.27 9.91
C SER A 323 -7.32 -20.03 9.79
N LEU A 324 -8.03 -21.10 9.49
CA LEU A 324 -9.48 -21.19 9.54
C LEU A 324 -9.87 -22.13 10.66
N THR A 325 -10.99 -21.86 11.34
CA THR A 325 -11.58 -22.86 12.24
C THR A 325 -12.05 -24.08 11.44
N ALA A 326 -12.01 -25.26 12.04
CA ALA A 326 -12.45 -26.50 11.40
C ALA A 326 -13.85 -26.36 10.80
N ASP A 327 -14.80 -25.84 11.57
CA ASP A 327 -16.17 -25.60 11.11
C ASP A 327 -16.24 -24.71 9.85
N ARG A 328 -15.43 -23.65 9.78
CA ARG A 328 -15.42 -22.78 8.59
C ARG A 328 -14.74 -23.44 7.40
N ALA A 329 -13.64 -24.15 7.64
CA ALA A 329 -12.97 -24.92 6.60
C ALA A 329 -13.90 -25.99 6.01
N ASP A 330 -14.65 -26.70 6.86
CA ASP A 330 -15.60 -27.74 6.46
C ASP A 330 -16.79 -27.19 5.67
N VAL A 331 -17.33 -26.04 6.07
CA VAL A 331 -18.38 -25.35 5.32
C VAL A 331 -17.90 -24.95 3.93
N ILE A 332 -16.69 -24.38 3.84
CA ILE A 332 -16.09 -23.96 2.57
C ILE A 332 -15.81 -25.19 1.69
N ALA A 333 -15.20 -26.25 2.25
CA ALA A 333 -14.93 -27.51 1.57
C ALA A 333 -16.22 -28.16 1.04
N SER A 334 -17.26 -28.20 1.87
CA SER A 334 -18.57 -28.78 1.52
C SER A 334 -19.26 -28.01 0.41
N ALA A 335 -19.16 -26.68 0.39
CA ALA A 335 -19.71 -25.87 -0.68
C ALA A 335 -18.93 -26.06 -1.99
N LEU A 336 -17.60 -26.06 -1.92
CA LEU A 336 -16.72 -26.28 -3.07
C LEU A 336 -16.77 -27.72 -3.60
N GLY A 337 -17.16 -28.70 -2.78
CA GLY A 337 -17.38 -30.08 -3.24
C GLY A 337 -18.66 -30.30 -4.03
N ARG A 338 -19.55 -29.31 -4.07
CA ARG A 338 -20.82 -29.39 -4.82
C ARG A 338 -20.72 -28.83 -6.24
N ILE A 339 -19.62 -28.15 -6.56
CA ILE A 339 -19.41 -27.56 -7.88
C ILE A 339 -18.65 -28.54 -8.79
N PRO A 340 -18.90 -28.53 -10.11
CA PRO A 340 -18.25 -29.45 -11.04
C PRO A 340 -16.77 -29.11 -11.32
N GLN A 341 -16.32 -27.89 -10.98
CA GLN A 341 -14.94 -27.44 -11.17
C GLN A 341 -13.95 -28.22 -10.30
N LYS A 342 -12.71 -28.39 -10.78
CA LYS A 342 -11.60 -28.80 -9.91
C LYS A 342 -11.18 -27.62 -9.02
N VAL A 343 -10.91 -27.91 -7.76
CA VAL A 343 -10.58 -26.88 -6.76
C VAL A 343 -9.14 -27.07 -6.29
N ARG A 344 -8.35 -26.00 -6.31
CA ARG A 344 -7.00 -25.98 -5.72
C ARG A 344 -6.88 -24.84 -4.70
N GLY A 345 -6.49 -25.20 -3.48
CA GLY A 345 -6.11 -24.23 -2.45
C GLY A 345 -4.64 -23.81 -2.60
N SER A 346 -4.30 -22.59 -2.18
CA SER A 346 -2.89 -22.17 -2.09
C SER A 346 -2.22 -22.78 -0.84
N ALA A 347 -0.99 -23.26 -0.98
CA ALA A 347 -0.21 -23.85 0.13
C ALA A 347 0.07 -22.87 1.30
N HIS A 348 -0.11 -21.57 1.10
CA HIS A 348 0.04 -20.54 2.15
C HIS A 348 -1.27 -20.20 2.86
N SER A 349 -2.39 -20.81 2.46
CA SER A 349 -3.70 -20.64 3.08
C SER A 349 -4.31 -22.02 3.30
N VAL A 350 -4.36 -22.44 4.56
CA VAL A 350 -5.04 -23.62 5.14
C VAL A 350 -5.21 -24.81 4.18
N PRO A 351 -4.56 -25.97 4.42
CA PRO A 351 -4.89 -27.17 3.69
C PRO A 351 -6.36 -27.50 3.93
N VAL A 352 -7.19 -27.22 2.93
CA VAL A 352 -8.57 -27.71 2.90
C VAL A 352 -8.45 -29.20 2.70
N THR A 353 -8.32 -29.92 3.81
CA THR A 353 -8.19 -31.37 3.84
C THR A 353 -9.59 -31.91 3.61
N VAL A 354 -9.98 -32.05 2.35
CA VAL A 354 -11.26 -32.65 2.00
C VAL A 354 -11.18 -34.14 2.32
N SER A 355 -12.10 -34.62 3.17
CA SER A 355 -12.36 -36.03 3.37
C SER A 355 -12.45 -36.75 2.02
N SER A 356 -11.59 -37.75 1.85
CA SER A 356 -11.29 -38.51 0.62
C SER A 356 -12.46 -39.29 0.00
N HIS A 357 -13.68 -39.08 0.48
CA HIS A 357 -14.88 -39.77 0.01
C HIS A 357 -15.85 -38.90 -0.79
N GLN A 358 -15.61 -37.58 -0.94
CA GLN A 358 -16.53 -36.73 -1.70
C GLN A 358 -15.92 -35.82 -2.77
N ILE A 359 -14.61 -35.77 -2.95
CA ILE A 359 -13.99 -35.06 -4.09
C ILE A 359 -12.78 -35.84 -4.61
N ARG A 360 -12.72 -36.08 -5.91
CA ARG A 360 -11.48 -36.43 -6.62
C ARG A 360 -10.58 -35.19 -6.68
N ALA A 361 -9.90 -34.86 -5.58
CA ALA A 361 -8.85 -33.84 -5.55
C ALA A 361 -7.66 -34.36 -4.73
N VAL A 362 -6.50 -34.41 -5.40
CA VAL A 362 -5.19 -34.76 -4.84
C VAL A 362 -4.58 -33.49 -4.24
N MET A 363 -3.96 -33.64 -3.06
CA MET A 363 -3.17 -32.63 -2.35
C MET A 363 -2.02 -32.07 -3.19
#